data_AF-A0A257Y5J5-F1
#
_entry.id   AF-A0A257Y5J5-F1
#
_cell.length_a   1.000
_cell.length_b   1.000
_cell.length_c   1.000
_cell.angle_alpha   90.00
_cell.angle_beta   90.00
_cell.angle_gamma   90.00
#
_symmetry.space_group_name_H-M   'P 1'
#
loop_
_entity.id
_entity.type
_entity.pdbx_description
1 polymer ?
#
loop_
_entity_poly.entity_id
_entity_poly.type
_entity_poly.pdbx_seq_one_letter_code
_entity_poly.pdbx_strand_id
1 'polypeptide(L)'
;PEVLGTHNVHDVNSLTVIANESYEEFAKALQDEFYEVIKNRPKEVAPTLFDGQVWVDAAGTELSVDGSKAALIFAALNVSGFVKDGQLTDAYHDMAPELRAEKVSEMLGNVDNSLPAYVEQVLQLVESVYDPKKNPIVSDARNKTTLNLDHEKFASKEFKSLWEKINAKTYYTVSFNEEKLIESCVNSLNRQLRVSQTLVVITDGYLSTTKQNTPEMKRLVGKQVVLEEVAAKNVTFDLIGEIATSTRLTRKTVATILQRIEPVVFKLFAANPEEFIREAIKLIDEQKASTIIEHITYDKLDETWNAEEIFVDATIGGEYGKNVSDAKKHLYDKLRYDSSTEKTLGE
;
A
#
# COMPACT_ATOMS: atom_id res chain seq x y z
N PRO A 1 -25.43 -17.92 13.61
CA PRO A 1 -24.50 -16.98 12.95
C PRO A 1 -23.81 -17.70 11.79
N GLU A 2 -24.35 -17.54 10.58
CA GLU A 2 -23.72 -18.05 9.36
C GLU A 2 -22.39 -17.32 9.17
N VAL A 3 -21.31 -18.09 9.18
CA VAL A 3 -19.97 -17.60 8.86
C VAL A 3 -19.88 -17.59 7.34
N LEU A 4 -20.01 -16.40 6.74
CA LEU A 4 -19.83 -16.22 5.31
C LEU A 4 -18.38 -16.57 4.93
N GLY A 5 -18.22 -17.44 3.93
CA GLY A 5 -16.92 -17.84 3.40
C GLY A 5 -16.16 -16.69 2.78
N THR A 6 -14.83 -16.80 2.75
CA THR A 6 -13.86 -15.77 2.28
C THR A 6 -14.13 -15.21 0.89
N HIS A 7 -14.90 -15.92 0.05
CA HIS A 7 -15.24 -15.48 -1.31
C HIS A 7 -16.39 -14.48 -1.35
N ASN A 8 -17.28 -14.48 -0.34
CA ASN A 8 -18.41 -13.55 -0.26
C ASN A 8 -18.07 -12.25 0.47
N VAL A 9 -16.88 -12.12 1.05
CA VAL A 9 -16.49 -10.93 1.83
C VAL A 9 -16.35 -9.70 0.94
N HIS A 10 -15.97 -9.87 -0.34
CA HIS A 10 -15.79 -8.76 -1.27
C HIS A 10 -17.12 -8.19 -1.80
N ASP A 11 -18.19 -8.99 -1.89
CA ASP A 11 -19.52 -8.51 -2.30
C ASP A 11 -20.29 -7.83 -1.14
N VAL A 12 -19.84 -8.00 0.11
CA VAL A 12 -20.55 -7.54 1.33
C VAL A 12 -20.19 -6.09 1.74
N ASN A 13 -19.20 -5.46 1.11
CA ASN A 13 -18.93 -4.02 1.29
C ASN A 13 -19.71 -3.14 0.30
N SER A 14 -20.91 -3.56 -0.09
CA SER A 14 -21.85 -2.75 -0.85
C SER A 14 -22.83 -2.08 0.11
N LEU A 15 -22.67 -0.76 0.33
CA LEU A 15 -23.68 0.04 1.01
C LEU A 15 -24.85 0.28 0.03
N THR A 16 -25.86 -0.57 0.08
CA THR A 16 -27.12 -0.33 -0.65
C THR A 16 -28.03 0.55 0.20
N VAL A 17 -28.23 1.80 -0.24
CA VAL A 17 -29.14 2.74 0.43
C VAL A 17 -30.48 2.71 -0.29
N ILE A 18 -31.55 2.30 0.41
CA ILE A 18 -32.94 2.39 -0.08
C ILE A 18 -33.56 3.61 0.58
N ALA A 19 -34.03 4.58 -0.20
CA ALA A 19 -34.60 5.82 0.30
C ALA A 19 -35.87 6.23 -0.44
N ASN A 20 -36.71 7.04 0.22
CA ASN A 20 -37.76 7.81 -0.41
C ASN A 20 -37.11 8.99 -1.18
N GLU A 21 -37.74 9.47 -2.26
CA GLU A 21 -37.25 10.42 -3.29
C GLU A 21 -36.22 11.51 -2.89
N SER A 22 -36.17 11.95 -1.62
CA SER A 22 -35.24 13.00 -1.16
C SER A 22 -33.75 12.62 -1.07
N TYR A 23 -33.37 11.34 -0.94
CA TYR A 23 -31.95 10.95 -0.81
C TYR A 23 -31.27 10.68 -2.15
N GLU A 24 -32.03 10.35 -3.20
CA GLU A 24 -31.48 10.17 -4.56
C GLU A 24 -30.90 11.50 -5.07
N GLU A 25 -31.60 12.61 -4.83
CA GLU A 25 -31.11 13.95 -5.14
C GLU A 25 -29.84 14.29 -4.35
N PHE A 26 -29.78 13.94 -3.07
CA PHE A 26 -28.60 14.13 -2.24
C PHE A 26 -27.40 13.30 -2.70
N ALA A 27 -27.61 12.01 -2.96
CA ALA A 27 -26.55 11.11 -3.43
C ALA A 27 -26.03 11.54 -4.81
N LYS A 28 -26.92 11.97 -5.71
CA LYS A 28 -26.57 12.49 -7.03
C LYS A 28 -25.77 13.79 -6.91
N ALA A 29 -26.22 14.74 -6.09
CA ALA A 29 -25.48 15.97 -5.85
C ALA A 29 -24.07 15.71 -5.28
N LEU A 30 -23.95 14.78 -4.32
CA LEU A 30 -22.65 14.38 -3.77
C LEU A 30 -21.75 13.72 -4.82
N GLN A 31 -22.31 12.84 -5.65
CA GLN A 31 -21.57 12.20 -6.75
C GLN A 31 -21.13 13.21 -7.81
N ASP A 32 -21.99 14.17 -8.16
CA ASP A 32 -21.69 15.25 -9.08
C ASP A 32 -20.58 16.16 -8.51
N GLU A 33 -20.61 16.46 -7.21
CA GLU A 33 -19.52 17.19 -6.53
C GLU A 33 -18.20 16.43 -6.58
N PHE A 34 -18.18 15.13 -6.29
CA PHE A 34 -16.98 14.30 -6.42
C PHE A 34 -16.49 14.25 -7.87
N TYR A 35 -17.40 14.12 -8.84
CA TYR A 35 -17.07 14.09 -10.26
C TYR A 35 -16.47 15.42 -10.72
N GLU A 36 -17.02 16.57 -10.33
CA GLU A 36 -16.45 17.88 -10.68
C GLU A 36 -15.06 18.11 -10.07
N VAL A 37 -14.80 17.60 -8.86
CA VAL A 37 -13.47 17.62 -8.23
C VAL A 37 -12.47 16.69 -8.94
N ILE A 38 -12.93 15.55 -9.47
CA ILE A 38 -12.07 14.54 -10.11
C ILE A 38 -11.83 14.84 -11.60
N LYS A 39 -12.85 15.30 -12.32
CA LYS A 39 -12.83 15.51 -13.79
C LYS A 39 -11.74 16.47 -14.25
N ASN A 40 -11.43 17.47 -13.41
CA ASN A 40 -10.44 18.49 -13.69
C ASN A 40 -9.02 18.10 -13.24
N ARG A 41 -8.84 16.93 -12.62
CA ARG A 41 -7.50 16.45 -12.24
C ARG A 41 -6.72 15.98 -13.47
N PRO A 42 -5.40 16.17 -13.49
CA PRO A 42 -4.54 15.57 -14.49
C PRO A 42 -4.70 14.04 -14.48
N LYS A 43 -4.75 13.41 -15.66
CA LYS A 43 -4.94 11.97 -15.79
C LYS A 43 -3.64 11.17 -15.81
N GLU A 44 -2.52 11.84 -16.08
CA GLU A 44 -1.21 11.21 -16.15
C GLU A 44 -0.15 12.19 -15.65
N VAL A 45 0.92 11.65 -15.06
CA VAL A 45 2.16 12.38 -14.85
C VAL A 45 2.85 12.47 -16.21
N ALA A 46 2.88 13.67 -16.79
CA ALA A 46 3.52 13.97 -18.07
C ALA A 46 4.31 15.29 -17.96
N PRO A 47 5.25 15.60 -18.89
CA PRO A 47 5.98 16.87 -18.85
C PRO A 47 5.05 18.09 -18.77
N THR A 48 3.89 18.04 -19.44
CA THR A 48 2.87 19.10 -19.41
C THR A 48 2.30 19.40 -18.02
N LEU A 49 2.45 18.48 -17.05
CA LEU A 49 2.06 18.70 -15.65
C LEU A 49 2.93 19.79 -14.98
N PHE A 50 4.20 19.87 -15.37
CA PHE A 50 5.19 20.75 -14.77
C PHE A 50 5.47 22.00 -15.61
N ASP A 51 5.27 21.92 -16.93
CA ASP A 51 5.57 23.02 -17.86
C ASP A 51 4.71 24.28 -17.57
N GLY A 52 5.35 25.44 -17.57
CA GLY A 52 4.72 26.74 -17.32
C GLY A 52 4.38 27.02 -15.86
N GLN A 53 4.73 26.13 -14.93
CA GLN A 53 4.53 26.35 -13.50
C GLN A 53 5.56 27.34 -12.94
N VAL A 54 5.14 28.12 -11.93
CA VAL A 54 6.03 28.99 -11.16
C VAL A 54 6.01 28.47 -9.72
N TRP A 55 7.14 27.99 -9.25
CA TRP A 55 7.31 27.45 -7.90
C TRP A 55 8.02 28.44 -7.01
N VAL A 56 7.68 28.42 -5.72
CA VAL A 56 8.26 29.32 -4.72
C VAL A 56 8.82 28.49 -3.57
N ASP A 57 10.11 28.63 -3.29
CA ASP A 57 10.74 27.91 -2.18
C ASP A 57 10.38 28.54 -0.82
N ALA A 58 10.81 27.90 0.28
CA ALA A 58 10.57 28.41 1.63
C ALA A 58 11.26 29.77 1.91
N ALA A 59 12.22 30.18 1.09
CA ALA A 59 12.91 31.47 1.17
C ALA A 59 12.26 32.56 0.30
N GLY A 60 11.21 32.23 -0.46
CA GLY A 60 10.52 33.15 -1.35
C GLY A 60 11.18 33.30 -2.72
N THR A 61 12.11 32.41 -3.09
CA THR A 61 12.72 32.38 -4.42
C THR A 61 11.76 31.77 -5.41
N GLU A 62 11.48 32.47 -6.52
CA GLU A 62 10.64 31.96 -7.59
C GLU A 62 11.48 31.21 -8.64
N LEU A 63 11.00 30.04 -9.07
CA LEU A 63 11.53 29.27 -10.19
C LEU A 63 10.43 29.05 -11.22
N SER A 64 10.67 29.50 -12.44
CA SER A 64 9.84 29.15 -13.59
C SER A 64 10.32 27.83 -14.22
N VAL A 65 9.39 26.88 -14.29
CA VAL A 65 9.58 25.58 -14.91
C VAL A 65 9.22 25.69 -16.39
N ASP A 66 10.23 25.60 -17.24
CA ASP A 66 10.06 25.54 -18.69
C ASP A 66 9.94 24.08 -19.17
N GLY A 67 9.55 23.88 -20.43
CA GLY A 67 9.39 22.56 -21.02
C GLY A 67 10.64 21.66 -20.93
N SER A 68 11.85 22.24 -20.87
CA SER A 68 13.08 21.45 -20.71
C SER A 68 13.21 20.92 -19.28
N LYS A 69 13.01 21.78 -18.27
CA LYS A 69 13.00 21.37 -16.86
C LYS A 69 11.87 20.37 -16.59
N ALA A 70 10.70 20.61 -17.15
CA ALA A 70 9.55 19.72 -17.04
C ALA A 70 9.82 18.32 -17.59
N ALA A 71 10.46 18.22 -18.77
CA ALA A 71 10.85 16.95 -19.36
C ALA A 71 11.91 16.22 -18.50
N LEU A 72 12.85 16.98 -17.92
CA LEU A 72 13.87 16.45 -17.02
C LEU A 72 13.25 15.86 -15.73
N ILE A 73 12.33 16.59 -15.08
CA ILE A 73 11.60 16.12 -13.90
C ILE A 73 10.83 14.84 -14.21
N PHE A 74 10.09 14.81 -15.33
CA PHE A 74 9.35 13.63 -15.74
C PHE A 74 10.27 12.42 -16.02
N ALA A 75 11.38 12.62 -16.72
CA ALA A 75 12.34 11.54 -16.98
C ALA A 75 12.92 10.97 -15.69
N ALA A 76 13.21 11.84 -14.72
CA ALA A 76 13.77 11.46 -13.44
C ALA A 76 12.76 10.69 -12.55
N LEU A 77 11.48 11.05 -12.59
CA LEU A 77 10.38 10.31 -11.95
C LEU A 77 10.19 8.91 -12.57
N ASN A 78 10.36 8.77 -13.88
CA ASN A 78 10.33 7.46 -14.54
C ASN A 78 11.55 6.60 -14.18
N VAL A 79 12.76 7.17 -14.21
CA VAL A 79 14.01 6.44 -13.92
C VAL A 79 14.08 5.98 -12.47
N SER A 80 13.57 6.78 -11.53
CA SER A 80 13.44 6.40 -10.11
C SER A 80 12.39 5.32 -9.86
N GLY A 81 11.58 4.96 -10.87
CA GLY A 81 10.52 3.97 -10.76
C GLY A 81 9.29 4.46 -10.00
N PHE A 82 9.18 5.76 -9.74
CA PHE A 82 8.01 6.36 -9.09
C PHE A 82 6.83 6.53 -10.04
N VAL A 83 7.12 6.73 -11.32
CA VAL A 83 6.11 6.79 -12.37
C VAL A 83 6.33 5.66 -13.35
N LYS A 84 5.23 5.01 -13.74
CA LYS A 84 5.19 4.01 -14.80
C LYS A 84 3.90 4.17 -15.58
N ASP A 85 4.00 4.20 -16.91
CA ASP A 85 2.85 4.36 -17.81
C ASP A 85 1.98 5.61 -17.45
N GLY A 86 2.63 6.69 -17.02
CA GLY A 86 1.97 7.94 -16.63
C GLY A 86 1.28 7.91 -15.25
N GLN A 87 1.41 6.83 -14.48
CA GLN A 87 0.80 6.67 -13.15
C GLN A 87 1.85 6.51 -12.06
N LEU A 88 1.50 6.92 -10.85
CA LEU A 88 2.31 6.63 -9.67
C LEU A 88 2.34 5.12 -9.40
N THR A 89 3.52 4.61 -9.04
CA THR A 89 3.70 3.20 -8.73
C THR A 89 3.31 2.89 -7.30
N ASP A 90 2.96 1.63 -7.02
CA ASP A 90 2.69 1.17 -5.65
C ASP A 90 3.93 1.42 -4.76
N ALA A 91 5.14 1.26 -5.32
CA ALA A 91 6.40 1.58 -4.65
C ALA A 91 6.49 3.03 -4.16
N TYR A 92 5.94 4.01 -4.91
CA TYR A 92 5.87 5.40 -4.45
C TYR A 92 4.91 5.55 -3.26
N HIS A 93 3.76 4.87 -3.31
CA HIS A 93 2.72 4.99 -2.29
C HIS A 93 3.03 4.25 -0.98
N ASP A 94 3.75 3.13 -1.06
CA ASP A 94 4.12 2.31 0.10
C ASP A 94 5.21 2.96 0.97
N MET A 95 5.87 4.01 0.47
CA MET A 95 6.86 4.76 1.23
C MET A 95 6.19 5.73 2.21
N ALA A 96 6.82 5.91 3.38
CA ALA A 96 6.45 6.97 4.32
C ALA A 96 6.64 8.35 3.66
N PRO A 97 5.79 9.36 3.98
CA PRO A 97 5.87 10.69 3.37
C PRO A 97 7.27 11.33 3.46
N GLU A 98 7.96 11.16 4.59
CA GLU A 98 9.31 11.71 4.78
C GLU A 98 10.32 11.06 3.83
N LEU A 99 10.24 9.75 3.65
CA LEU A 99 11.10 8.98 2.75
C LEU A 99 10.80 9.30 1.27
N ARG A 100 9.53 9.58 0.93
CA ARG A 100 9.17 10.05 -0.42
C ARG A 100 9.83 11.39 -0.72
N ALA A 101 9.70 12.36 0.19
CA ALA A 101 10.29 13.67 0.04
C ALA A 101 11.82 13.60 -0.09
N GLU A 102 12.47 12.79 0.74
CA GLU A 102 13.92 12.58 0.67
C GLU A 102 14.36 12.04 -0.70
N LYS A 103 13.73 10.96 -1.18
CA LYS A 103 14.11 10.36 -2.47
C LYS A 103 13.77 11.25 -3.66
N VAL A 104 12.65 11.97 -3.61
CA VAL A 104 12.31 12.94 -4.65
C VAL A 104 13.33 14.09 -4.65
N SER A 105 13.77 14.55 -3.49
CA SER A 105 14.84 15.54 -3.35
C SER A 105 16.16 15.06 -3.96
N GLU A 106 16.57 13.84 -3.66
CA GLU A 106 17.79 13.23 -4.21
C GLU A 106 17.70 13.10 -5.74
N MET A 107 16.57 12.59 -6.23
CA MET A 107 16.30 12.45 -7.66
C MET A 107 16.36 13.79 -8.39
N LEU A 108 15.75 14.85 -7.83
CA LEU A 108 15.76 16.19 -8.41
C LEU A 108 17.18 16.77 -8.42
N GLY A 109 17.94 16.59 -7.34
CA GLY A 109 19.32 17.06 -7.23
C GLY A 109 20.27 16.42 -8.24
N ASN A 110 20.05 15.15 -8.59
CA ASN A 110 20.82 14.46 -9.62
C ASN A 110 20.61 15.00 -11.04
N VAL A 111 19.54 15.76 -11.25
CA VAL A 111 19.15 16.28 -12.56
C VAL A 111 19.41 17.77 -12.68
N ASP A 112 19.06 18.53 -11.64
CA ASP A 112 19.37 19.95 -11.53
C ASP A 112 19.46 20.36 -10.05
N ASN A 113 20.63 20.86 -9.64
CA ASN A 113 20.92 21.26 -8.26
C ASN A 113 20.01 22.38 -7.73
N SER A 114 19.25 23.07 -8.58
CA SER A 114 18.28 24.10 -8.17
C SER A 114 16.90 23.53 -7.81
N LEU A 115 16.57 22.32 -8.23
CA LEU A 115 15.25 21.70 -8.03
C LEU A 115 14.96 21.13 -6.63
N PRO A 116 15.94 20.66 -5.82
CA PRO A 116 15.69 20.15 -4.48
C PRO A 116 14.94 21.11 -3.54
N ALA A 117 15.05 22.42 -3.76
CA ALA A 117 14.31 23.41 -2.97
C ALA A 117 12.78 23.40 -3.22
N TYR A 118 12.32 22.70 -4.27
CA TYR A 118 10.94 22.70 -4.75
C TYR A 118 10.29 21.30 -4.70
N VAL A 119 10.80 20.42 -3.83
CA VAL A 119 10.31 19.04 -3.66
C VAL A 119 8.82 19.01 -3.33
N GLU A 120 8.36 19.89 -2.45
CA GLU A 120 6.94 19.98 -2.04
C GLU A 120 6.02 20.23 -3.24
N GLN A 121 6.42 21.11 -4.16
CA GLN A 121 5.64 21.42 -5.35
C GLN A 121 5.58 20.24 -6.31
N VAL A 122 6.69 19.50 -6.46
CA VAL A 122 6.72 18.28 -7.27
C VAL A 122 5.81 17.21 -6.66
N LEU A 123 5.91 16.98 -5.34
CA LEU A 123 5.04 16.04 -4.64
C LEU A 123 3.56 16.43 -4.80
N GLN A 124 3.22 17.70 -4.57
CA GLN A 124 1.86 18.20 -4.70
C GLN A 124 1.29 18.00 -6.12
N LEU A 125 2.07 18.29 -7.16
CA LEU A 125 1.63 18.11 -8.54
C LEU A 125 1.46 16.64 -8.90
N VAL A 126 2.41 15.80 -8.51
CA VAL A 126 2.38 14.36 -8.80
C VAL A 126 1.24 13.66 -8.03
N GLU A 127 0.99 14.03 -6.78
CA GLU A 127 -0.14 13.53 -5.99
C GLU A 127 -1.50 14.11 -6.43
N SER A 128 -1.51 15.20 -7.20
CA SER A 128 -2.74 15.74 -7.81
C SER A 128 -3.27 14.89 -8.97
N VAL A 129 -2.41 14.06 -9.56
CA VAL A 129 -2.77 13.16 -10.66
C VAL A 129 -3.81 12.16 -10.16
N TYR A 130 -4.90 12.04 -10.91
CA TYR A 130 -5.98 11.12 -10.56
C TYR A 130 -5.52 9.66 -10.66
N ASP A 131 -5.62 8.94 -9.54
CA ASP A 131 -5.41 7.50 -9.46
C ASP A 131 -6.76 6.76 -9.49
N PRO A 132 -7.08 6.04 -10.58
CA PRO A 132 -8.31 5.25 -10.69
C PRO A 132 -8.43 4.12 -9.67
N LYS A 133 -7.30 3.59 -9.15
CA LYS A 133 -7.30 2.51 -8.16
C LYS A 133 -7.76 3.00 -6.79
N LYS A 134 -7.33 4.21 -6.39
CA LYS A 134 -7.64 4.79 -5.08
C LYS A 134 -8.96 5.56 -5.05
N ASN A 135 -9.30 6.25 -6.14
CA ASN A 135 -10.50 7.08 -6.23
C ASN A 135 -11.40 6.60 -7.36
N PRO A 136 -11.93 5.37 -7.34
CA PRO A 136 -12.77 4.88 -8.41
C PRO A 136 -13.99 5.78 -8.58
N ILE A 137 -14.19 6.33 -9.78
CA ILE A 137 -15.44 7.01 -10.12
C ILE A 137 -16.55 5.97 -10.09
N VAL A 138 -17.45 6.11 -9.11
CA VAL A 138 -18.62 5.26 -8.94
C VAL A 138 -19.54 5.49 -10.13
N SER A 139 -19.83 4.42 -10.87
CA SER A 139 -20.83 4.40 -11.94
C SER A 139 -22.21 4.10 -11.39
N ASP A 140 -23.24 4.42 -12.19
CA ASP A 140 -24.61 4.02 -11.90
C ASP A 140 -24.67 2.48 -11.82
N ALA A 141 -24.93 1.97 -10.61
CA ALA A 141 -25.05 0.54 -10.33
C ALA A 141 -26.21 -0.14 -11.09
N ARG A 142 -27.10 0.63 -11.72
CA ARG A 142 -28.13 0.12 -12.64
C ARG A 142 -27.56 -0.38 -13.96
N ASN A 143 -26.34 0.01 -14.34
CA ASN A 143 -25.63 -0.51 -15.52
C ASN A 143 -24.92 -1.85 -15.23
N LYS A 144 -25.50 -2.69 -14.36
CA LYS A 144 -25.02 -4.05 -14.13
C LYS A 144 -25.46 -4.95 -15.27
N THR A 145 -24.48 -5.54 -15.93
CA THR A 145 -24.64 -6.66 -16.86
C THR A 145 -24.45 -7.96 -16.08
N THR A 146 -25.45 -8.84 -16.15
CA THR A 146 -25.34 -10.20 -15.60
C THR A 146 -24.65 -11.13 -16.59
N LEU A 147 -23.96 -12.13 -16.03
CA LEU A 147 -23.42 -13.25 -16.78
C LEU A 147 -24.51 -14.31 -16.88
N ASN A 148 -24.77 -14.81 -18.09
CA ASN A 148 -25.74 -15.87 -18.31
C ASN A 148 -25.01 -17.20 -18.49
N LEU A 149 -25.39 -18.20 -17.71
CA LEU A 149 -24.86 -19.55 -17.84
C LEU A 149 -25.35 -20.18 -19.15
N ASP A 150 -24.41 -20.69 -19.93
CA ASP A 150 -24.69 -21.53 -21.08
C ASP A 150 -25.04 -22.95 -20.59
N HIS A 151 -26.34 -23.21 -20.47
CA HIS A 151 -26.85 -24.49 -19.97
C HIS A 151 -26.43 -25.69 -20.84
N GLU A 152 -26.20 -25.50 -22.14
CA GLU A 152 -25.74 -26.58 -23.02
C GLU A 152 -24.30 -26.95 -22.70
N LYS A 153 -23.41 -25.95 -22.56
CA LYS A 153 -22.02 -26.19 -22.15
C LYS A 153 -21.93 -26.74 -20.73
N PHE A 154 -22.75 -26.27 -19.81
CA PHE A 154 -22.80 -26.80 -18.44
C PHE A 154 -23.29 -28.27 -18.42
N ALA A 155 -24.24 -28.63 -19.28
CA ALA A 155 -24.71 -30.01 -19.40
C ALA A 155 -23.74 -30.93 -20.19
N SER A 156 -22.75 -30.36 -20.87
CA SER A 156 -21.81 -31.07 -21.75
C SER A 156 -20.99 -32.15 -21.02
N LYS A 157 -20.53 -33.15 -21.79
CA LYS A 157 -19.75 -34.26 -21.25
C LYS A 157 -18.34 -33.80 -20.88
N GLU A 158 -17.81 -32.87 -21.66
CA GLU A 158 -16.48 -32.28 -21.51
C GLU A 158 -16.37 -31.56 -20.17
N PHE A 159 -17.35 -30.70 -19.84
CA PHE A 159 -17.39 -30.01 -18.56
C PHE A 159 -17.51 -30.98 -17.38
N LYS A 160 -18.47 -31.92 -17.44
CA LYS A 160 -18.68 -32.90 -16.35
C LYS A 160 -17.42 -33.73 -16.06
N SER A 161 -16.73 -34.19 -17.10
CA SER A 161 -15.48 -34.95 -16.98
C SER A 161 -14.34 -34.13 -16.38
N LEU A 162 -14.27 -32.83 -16.68
CA LEU A 162 -13.31 -31.92 -16.04
C LEU A 162 -13.69 -31.69 -14.58
N TRP A 163 -14.96 -31.40 -14.30
CA TRP A 163 -15.47 -31.10 -12.97
C TRP A 163 -15.23 -32.25 -11.99
N GLU A 164 -15.51 -33.49 -12.40
CA GLU A 164 -15.23 -34.70 -11.60
C GLU A 164 -13.77 -34.84 -11.16
N LYS A 165 -12.82 -34.23 -11.89
CA LYS A 165 -11.39 -34.28 -11.54
C LYS A 165 -10.98 -33.18 -10.57
N ILE A 166 -11.68 -32.05 -10.56
CA ILE A 166 -11.27 -30.83 -9.83
C ILE A 166 -12.19 -30.46 -8.66
N ASN A 167 -13.36 -31.11 -8.53
CA ASN A 167 -14.36 -30.77 -7.53
C ASN A 167 -14.10 -31.35 -6.13
N ALA A 168 -13.03 -32.13 -5.93
CA ALA A 168 -12.71 -32.70 -4.63
C ALA A 168 -12.33 -31.60 -3.64
N LYS A 169 -12.99 -31.57 -2.48
CA LYS A 169 -12.58 -30.67 -1.40
C LYS A 169 -11.25 -31.14 -0.85
N THR A 170 -10.37 -30.19 -0.56
CA THR A 170 -9.08 -30.47 0.07
C THR A 170 -9.00 -29.68 1.37
N TYR A 171 -8.30 -30.24 2.35
CA TYR A 171 -7.75 -29.45 3.44
C TYR A 171 -6.23 -29.49 3.30
N TYR A 172 -5.59 -28.42 3.77
CA TYR A 172 -4.15 -28.38 3.86
C TYR A 172 -3.75 -28.54 5.32
N THR A 173 -2.77 -29.39 5.56
CA THR A 173 -2.10 -29.48 6.86
C THR A 173 -0.73 -28.84 6.72
N VAL A 174 -0.47 -27.84 7.54
CA VAL A 174 0.88 -27.24 7.66
C VAL A 174 1.58 -27.91 8.82
N SER A 175 2.56 -28.77 8.53
CA SER A 175 3.42 -29.36 9.56
C SER A 175 4.57 -28.40 9.84
N PHE A 176 4.51 -27.71 10.97
CA PHE A 176 5.45 -26.65 11.30
C PHE A 176 6.38 -27.07 12.45
N ASN A 177 7.70 -26.90 12.25
CA ASN A 177 8.69 -27.13 13.30
C ASN A 177 9.05 -25.80 13.98
N GLU A 178 8.51 -25.60 15.19
CA GLU A 178 8.71 -24.37 15.96
C GLU A 178 10.19 -24.10 16.29
N GLU A 179 10.96 -25.14 16.60
CA GLU A 179 12.38 -25.00 16.93
C GLU A 179 13.19 -24.51 15.72
N LYS A 180 12.90 -25.04 14.53
CA LYS A 180 13.53 -24.58 13.29
C LYS A 180 13.19 -23.12 12.98
N LEU A 181 11.94 -22.70 13.16
CA LEU A 181 11.59 -21.28 12.98
C LEU A 181 12.36 -20.40 13.97
N ILE A 182 12.40 -20.79 15.24
CA ILE A 182 13.14 -20.04 16.27
C ILE A 182 14.60 -19.89 15.86
N GLU A 183 15.25 -20.97 15.42
CA GLU A 183 16.65 -20.94 14.97
C GLU A 183 16.85 -20.02 13.75
N SER A 184 15.99 -20.12 12.74
CA SER A 184 16.03 -19.25 11.55
C SER A 184 15.82 -17.78 11.90
N CYS A 185 14.84 -17.46 12.76
CA CYS A 185 14.59 -16.11 13.25
C CYS A 185 15.79 -15.55 14.01
N VAL A 186 16.39 -16.33 14.93
CA VAL A 186 17.57 -15.91 15.69
C VAL A 186 18.75 -15.63 14.75
N ASN A 187 18.99 -16.51 13.77
CA ASN A 187 20.05 -16.33 12.79
C ASN A 187 19.84 -15.09 11.90
N SER A 188 18.61 -14.83 11.44
CA SER A 188 18.27 -13.65 10.65
C SER A 188 18.43 -12.37 11.47
N LEU A 189 17.88 -12.31 12.67
CA LEU A 189 18.01 -11.16 13.58
C LEU A 189 19.49 -10.85 13.87
N ASN A 190 20.30 -11.85 14.22
CA ASN A 190 21.72 -11.63 14.53
C ASN A 190 22.49 -11.07 13.32
N ARG A 191 22.17 -11.50 12.10
CA ARG A 191 22.89 -11.09 10.90
C ARG A 191 22.42 -9.75 10.36
N GLN A 192 21.12 -9.50 10.36
CA GLN A 192 20.48 -8.46 9.55
C GLN A 192 19.89 -7.31 10.36
N LEU A 193 19.62 -7.49 11.66
CA LEU A 193 19.03 -6.43 12.47
C LEU A 193 20.01 -5.26 12.60
N ARG A 194 19.59 -4.09 12.15
CA ARG A 194 20.33 -2.83 12.25
C ARG A 194 19.39 -1.76 12.79
N VAL A 195 19.92 -0.93 13.67
CA VAL A 195 19.17 0.10 14.38
C VAL A 195 20.02 1.36 14.42
N SER A 196 19.44 2.48 14.01
CA SER A 196 20.09 3.79 13.99
C SER A 196 20.01 4.43 15.38
N GLN A 197 21.03 5.20 15.75
CA GLN A 197 20.99 5.95 17.01
C GLN A 197 20.08 7.16 16.88
N THR A 198 19.17 7.37 17.85
CA THR A 198 18.33 8.56 17.91
C THR A 198 19.17 9.77 18.34
N LEU A 199 19.27 10.78 17.47
CA LEU A 199 19.96 12.05 17.75
C LEU A 199 18.94 13.19 17.86
N VAL A 200 18.99 13.95 18.97
CA VAL A 200 18.21 15.17 19.11
C VAL A 200 19.13 16.38 18.95
N VAL A 201 18.70 17.33 18.11
CA VAL A 201 19.37 18.62 17.91
C VAL A 201 18.62 19.66 18.73
N ILE A 202 19.22 20.16 19.81
CA ILE A 202 18.64 21.22 20.63
C ILE A 202 19.17 22.56 20.10
N THR A 203 18.24 23.43 19.70
CA THR A 203 18.56 24.79 19.25
C THR A 203 18.10 25.79 20.30
N ASP A 204 19.04 26.27 21.12
CA ASP A 204 18.77 27.33 22.09
C ASP A 204 18.98 28.70 21.44
N GLY A 205 17.94 29.54 21.47
CA GLY A 205 17.97 30.90 20.96
C GLY A 205 17.87 31.93 22.08
N TYR A 206 18.80 32.89 22.13
CA TYR A 206 18.70 34.03 23.03
C TYR A 206 18.36 35.31 22.26
N LEU A 207 17.52 36.16 22.86
CA LEU A 207 17.18 37.48 22.33
C LEU A 207 18.14 38.51 22.91
N SER A 208 18.95 39.14 22.06
CA SER A 208 19.76 40.29 22.45
C SER A 208 19.07 41.58 22.00
N THR A 209 18.90 42.52 22.94
CA THR A 209 18.36 43.86 22.67
C THR A 209 19.47 44.76 22.15
N THR A 210 19.33 45.25 20.92
CA THR A 210 20.24 46.25 20.34
C THR A 210 19.95 47.64 20.95
N LYS A 211 20.98 48.45 21.23
CA LYS A 211 20.90 49.75 21.94
C LYS A 211 20.25 50.90 21.14
N GLN A 212 19.26 50.64 20.29
CA GLN A 212 18.47 51.68 19.64
C GLN A 212 17.00 51.49 20.01
N ASN A 213 16.36 52.56 20.48
CA ASN A 213 14.94 52.65 20.86
C ASN A 213 14.02 52.54 19.62
N THR A 214 14.21 51.54 18.78
CA THR A 214 13.32 51.17 17.69
C THR A 214 12.77 49.77 17.99
N PRO A 215 11.44 49.54 17.89
CA PRO A 215 10.82 48.24 18.24
C PRO A 215 11.17 47.08 17.31
N GLU A 216 12.12 47.27 16.37
CA GLU A 216 12.34 46.36 15.26
C GLU A 216 13.75 45.78 15.29
N MET A 217 13.79 44.46 15.12
CA MET A 217 14.95 43.55 15.12
C MET A 217 15.47 43.09 16.49
N LYS A 218 14.73 42.15 17.08
CA LYS A 218 15.31 41.11 17.94
C LYS A 218 16.04 40.10 17.04
N ARG A 219 17.36 40.04 17.10
CA ARG A 219 18.13 39.00 16.37
C ARG A 219 18.18 37.73 17.22
N LEU A 220 17.60 36.65 16.71
CA LEU A 220 17.81 35.30 17.25
C LEU A 220 19.27 34.92 17.00
N VAL A 221 20.03 34.74 18.07
CA VAL A 221 21.36 34.14 18.01
C VAL A 221 21.20 32.73 18.56
N GLY A 222 21.17 31.73 17.67
CA GLY A 222 21.08 30.33 18.01
C GLY A 222 22.46 29.75 18.31
N LYS A 223 22.61 29.01 19.41
CA LYS A 223 23.73 28.10 19.61
C LYS A 223 23.20 26.69 19.34
N GLN A 224 23.71 26.02 18.32
CA GLN A 224 23.38 24.63 18.04
C GLN A 224 24.16 23.76 19.05
N VAL A 225 23.42 23.07 19.93
CA VAL A 225 24.00 22.05 20.81
C VAL A 225 23.59 20.70 20.24
N VAL A 226 24.58 19.98 19.70
CA VAL A 226 24.39 18.60 19.24
C VAL A 226 24.76 17.68 20.40
N LEU A 227 23.93 16.64 20.57
CA LEU A 227 24.08 15.48 21.47
C LEU A 227 23.57 15.64 22.90
N GLU A 228 22.30 15.32 23.09
CA GLU A 228 21.93 14.40 24.18
C GLU A 228 21.49 13.08 23.56
N GLU A 229 22.15 11.99 23.99
CA GLU A 229 21.67 10.63 23.77
C GLU A 229 20.35 10.53 24.55
N VAL A 230 19.23 10.74 23.87
CA VAL A 230 17.89 10.52 24.45
C VAL A 230 17.69 9.01 24.49
N ALA A 231 18.48 8.33 25.32
CA ALA A 231 18.11 7.00 25.79
C ALA A 231 16.69 7.15 26.32
N ALA A 232 15.75 6.39 25.77
CA ALA A 232 14.33 6.40 26.10
C ALA A 232 14.11 5.94 27.56
N LYS A 233 14.61 6.71 28.53
CA LYS A 233 14.61 6.37 29.96
C LYS A 233 13.22 6.41 30.57
N ASN A 234 12.26 7.06 29.89
CA ASN A 234 10.92 7.35 30.41
C ASN A 234 9.78 6.71 29.61
N VAL A 235 10.05 5.89 28.59
CA VAL A 235 9.01 5.23 27.79
C VAL A 235 9.11 3.72 27.97
N THR A 236 8.02 3.12 28.46
CA THR A 236 7.89 1.66 28.58
C THR A 236 7.33 1.09 27.28
N PHE A 237 8.07 0.19 26.65
CA PHE A 237 7.63 -0.53 25.45
C PHE A 237 7.25 -1.97 25.81
N ASP A 238 6.15 -2.50 25.25
CA ASP A 238 5.84 -3.93 25.34
C ASP A 238 6.50 -4.66 24.17
N LEU A 239 7.82 -4.80 24.24
CA LEU A 239 8.63 -5.45 23.19
C LEU A 239 8.07 -6.81 22.76
N ILE A 240 7.64 -7.64 23.72
CA ILE A 240 7.10 -8.97 23.41
C ILE A 240 5.70 -8.85 22.80
N GLY A 241 4.85 -7.98 23.36
CA GLY A 241 3.47 -7.81 22.89
C GLY A 241 3.39 -7.21 21.49
N GLU A 242 4.20 -6.19 21.19
CA GLU A 242 4.24 -5.53 19.89
C GLU A 242 4.72 -6.49 18.79
N ILE A 243 5.80 -7.24 19.06
CA ILE A 243 6.29 -8.24 18.10
C ILE A 243 5.28 -9.39 17.95
N ALA A 244 4.73 -9.92 19.05
CA ALA A 244 3.79 -11.04 19.00
C ALA A 244 2.48 -10.69 18.26
N THR A 245 1.95 -9.50 18.48
CA THR A 245 0.68 -9.06 17.85
C THR A 245 0.84 -8.92 16.34
N SER A 246 1.92 -8.27 15.90
CA SER A 246 2.18 -8.03 14.47
C SER A 246 2.55 -9.32 13.74
N THR A 247 3.40 -10.16 14.33
CA THR A 247 3.85 -11.42 13.70
C THR A 247 2.85 -12.57 13.87
N ARG A 248 1.83 -12.41 14.72
CA ARG A 248 0.88 -13.46 15.13
C ARG A 248 1.55 -14.70 15.75
N LEU A 249 2.74 -14.55 16.30
CA LEU A 249 3.41 -15.59 17.09
C LEU A 249 2.95 -15.54 18.54
N THR A 250 3.11 -16.65 19.27
CA THR A 250 2.84 -16.63 20.70
C THR A 250 3.87 -15.79 21.43
N ARG A 251 3.46 -15.12 22.52
CA ARG A 251 4.39 -14.38 23.40
C ARG A 251 5.55 -15.25 23.88
N LYS A 252 5.31 -16.54 24.10
CA LYS A 252 6.33 -17.53 24.50
C LYS A 252 7.38 -17.72 23.40
N THR A 253 6.97 -17.90 22.16
CA THR A 253 7.86 -18.06 21.01
C THR A 253 8.71 -16.80 20.82
N VAL A 254 8.10 -15.61 20.85
CA VAL A 254 8.80 -14.33 20.75
C VAL A 254 9.81 -14.15 21.88
N ALA A 255 9.42 -14.43 23.13
CA ALA A 255 10.34 -14.39 24.26
C ALA A 255 11.53 -15.33 24.07
N THR A 256 11.30 -16.52 23.50
CA THR A 256 12.35 -17.51 23.24
C THR A 256 13.32 -17.04 22.15
N ILE A 257 12.80 -16.42 21.08
CA ILE A 257 13.62 -15.81 20.02
C ILE A 257 14.51 -14.72 20.62
N LEU A 258 13.92 -13.76 21.33
CA LEU A 258 14.64 -12.62 21.93
C LEU A 258 15.64 -13.04 23.01
N GLN A 259 15.41 -14.15 23.72
CA GLN A 259 16.38 -14.70 24.68
C GLN A 259 17.59 -15.36 24.01
N ARG A 260 17.45 -15.81 22.77
CA ARG A 260 18.48 -16.55 22.04
C ARG A 260 19.30 -15.70 21.07
N ILE A 261 18.89 -14.45 20.79
CA ILE A 261 19.72 -13.53 20.01
C ILE A 261 20.98 -13.12 20.78
N GLU A 262 21.99 -12.67 20.07
CA GLU A 262 23.25 -12.26 20.67
C GLU A 262 23.05 -11.03 21.58
N PRO A 263 23.69 -10.97 22.77
CA PRO A 263 23.53 -9.86 23.69
C PRO A 263 23.89 -8.50 23.09
N VAL A 264 24.82 -8.46 22.13
CA VAL A 264 25.20 -7.24 21.40
C VAL A 264 24.10 -6.75 20.47
N VAL A 265 23.35 -7.67 19.87
CA VAL A 265 22.21 -7.36 18.99
C VAL A 265 21.02 -6.91 19.84
N PHE A 266 20.74 -7.58 20.96
CA PHE A 266 19.66 -7.17 21.87
C PHE A 266 19.90 -5.76 22.45
N LYS A 267 21.15 -5.35 22.69
CA LYS A 267 21.48 -4.00 23.16
C LYS A 267 21.03 -2.89 22.20
N LEU A 268 20.85 -3.18 20.91
CA LEU A 268 20.35 -2.21 19.93
C LEU A 268 18.95 -1.68 20.29
N PHE A 269 18.15 -2.48 21.02
CA PHE A 269 16.86 -2.05 21.53
C PHE A 269 16.96 -0.80 22.41
N ALA A 270 18.02 -0.67 23.21
CA ALA A 270 18.21 0.52 24.05
C ALA A 270 18.58 1.77 23.25
N ALA A 271 19.12 1.62 22.03
CA ALA A 271 19.52 2.73 21.17
C ALA A 271 18.34 3.36 20.43
N ASN A 272 17.41 2.54 19.92
CA ASN A 272 16.15 2.99 19.34
C ASN A 272 15.11 1.84 19.41
N PRO A 273 14.25 1.83 20.46
CA PRO A 273 13.27 0.77 20.68
C PRO A 273 12.28 0.57 19.53
N GLU A 274 11.81 1.65 18.92
CA GLU A 274 10.78 1.62 17.88
C GLU A 274 11.31 0.99 16.59
N GLU A 275 12.48 1.43 16.14
CA GLU A 275 13.14 0.86 14.98
C GLU A 275 13.55 -0.60 15.21
N PHE A 276 14.04 -0.94 16.41
CA PHE A 276 14.33 -2.33 16.77
C PHE A 276 13.08 -3.21 16.62
N ILE A 277 11.94 -2.78 17.16
CA ILE A 277 10.67 -3.54 17.09
C ILE A 277 10.22 -3.70 15.65
N ARG A 278 10.21 -2.62 14.86
CA ARG A 278 9.78 -2.63 13.47
C ARG A 278 10.65 -3.57 12.61
N GLU A 279 11.97 -3.45 12.69
CA GLU A 279 12.88 -4.29 11.91
C GLU A 279 12.84 -5.75 12.39
N ALA A 280 12.68 -5.99 13.69
CA ALA A 280 12.50 -7.35 14.21
C ALA A 280 11.22 -8.01 13.69
N ILE A 281 10.10 -7.29 13.65
CA ILE A 281 8.82 -7.77 13.08
C ILE A 281 9.02 -8.20 11.63
N LYS A 282 9.61 -7.31 10.83
CA LYS A 282 9.87 -7.57 9.41
C LYS A 282 10.69 -8.85 9.20
N LEU A 283 11.83 -8.97 9.88
CA LEU A 283 12.72 -10.12 9.75
C LEU A 283 12.04 -11.44 10.20
N ILE A 284 11.27 -11.39 11.29
CA ILE A 284 10.53 -12.56 11.78
C ILE A 284 9.44 -12.99 10.77
N ASP A 285 8.72 -12.04 10.18
CA ASP A 285 7.68 -12.33 9.18
C ASP A 285 8.24 -12.92 7.89
N GLU A 286 9.41 -12.45 7.44
CA GLU A 286 10.13 -13.04 6.30
C GLU A 286 10.49 -14.51 6.58
N GLN A 287 11.03 -14.83 7.76
CA GLN A 287 11.36 -16.22 8.11
C GLN A 287 10.11 -17.10 8.26
N LYS A 288 9.01 -16.54 8.79
CA LYS A 288 7.72 -17.22 8.90
C LYS A 288 7.16 -17.57 7.53
N ALA A 289 7.17 -16.62 6.59
CA ALA A 289 6.70 -16.84 5.22
C ALA A 289 7.51 -17.94 4.52
N SER A 290 8.84 -17.92 4.64
CA SER A 290 9.72 -18.94 4.07
C SER A 290 9.42 -20.33 4.63
N THR A 291 9.19 -20.45 5.95
CA THR A 291 8.96 -21.74 6.61
C THR A 291 7.61 -22.37 6.24
N ILE A 292 6.59 -21.55 5.96
CA ILE A 292 5.24 -22.03 5.58
C ILE A 292 5.27 -22.73 4.22
N ILE A 293 5.99 -22.19 3.24
CA ILE A 293 6.01 -22.70 1.87
C ILE A 293 6.60 -24.13 1.81
N GLU A 294 7.55 -24.45 2.67
CA GLU A 294 8.28 -25.72 2.64
C GLU A 294 7.47 -26.93 3.12
N HIS A 295 6.34 -26.75 3.84
CA HIS A 295 5.67 -27.86 4.56
C HIS A 295 4.14 -27.89 4.42
N ILE A 296 3.61 -27.51 3.25
CA ILE A 296 2.17 -27.65 2.96
C ILE A 296 1.90 -29.05 2.40
N THR A 297 1.13 -29.85 3.12
CA THR A 297 0.57 -31.12 2.61
C THR A 297 -0.90 -30.93 2.33
N TYR A 298 -1.35 -31.39 1.16
CA TYR A 298 -2.77 -31.36 0.79
C TYR A 298 -3.34 -32.76 0.89
N ASP A 299 -4.41 -32.89 1.66
CA ASP A 299 -5.17 -34.12 1.80
C ASP A 299 -6.56 -33.92 1.19
N LYS A 300 -7.00 -34.92 0.42
CA LYS A 300 -8.35 -34.91 -0.18
C LYS A 300 -9.37 -35.36 0.87
N LEU A 301 -10.49 -34.67 0.90
CA LEU A 301 -11.68 -35.11 1.63
C LEU A 301 -12.52 -36.01 0.73
N ASP A 302 -13.33 -36.87 1.34
CA ASP A 302 -14.38 -37.63 0.64
C ASP A 302 -15.60 -36.75 0.27
N GLU A 303 -15.47 -35.43 0.40
CA GLU A 303 -16.47 -34.44 0.01
C GLU A 303 -16.13 -33.80 -1.32
N THR A 304 -17.16 -33.49 -2.10
CA THR A 304 -17.04 -32.76 -3.36
C THR A 304 -17.84 -31.47 -3.33
N TRP A 305 -17.42 -30.52 -4.14
CA TRP A 305 -18.18 -29.31 -4.42
C TRP A 305 -19.31 -29.60 -5.41
N ASN A 306 -20.50 -29.08 -5.11
CA ASN A 306 -21.65 -29.15 -6.00
C ASN A 306 -21.50 -28.12 -7.14
N ALA A 307 -21.61 -28.58 -8.39
CA ALA A 307 -21.53 -27.70 -9.55
C ALA A 307 -22.71 -26.71 -9.61
N GLU A 308 -23.91 -27.13 -9.20
CA GLU A 308 -25.10 -26.28 -9.23
C GLU A 308 -24.97 -25.12 -8.25
N GLU A 309 -24.44 -25.37 -7.05
CA GLU A 309 -24.20 -24.33 -6.04
C GLU A 309 -23.14 -23.31 -6.48
N ILE A 310 -22.18 -23.71 -7.32
CA ILE A 310 -21.07 -22.84 -7.75
C ILE A 310 -21.40 -22.07 -9.03
N PHE A 311 -22.09 -22.68 -9.98
CA PHE A 311 -22.26 -22.12 -11.33
C PHE A 311 -23.68 -21.64 -11.65
N VAL A 312 -24.69 -22.00 -10.86
CA VAL A 312 -26.09 -21.63 -11.13
C VAL A 312 -26.50 -20.39 -10.31
N ASP A 313 -25.55 -19.74 -9.64
CA ASP A 313 -25.81 -18.47 -8.94
C ASP A 313 -26.05 -17.34 -9.96
N ALA A 314 -27.27 -16.77 -9.91
CA ALA A 314 -27.73 -15.71 -10.80
C ALA A 314 -27.19 -14.31 -10.42
N THR A 315 -26.38 -14.19 -9.36
CA THR A 315 -25.90 -12.89 -8.87
C THR A 315 -24.60 -12.41 -9.52
N ILE A 316 -23.93 -13.27 -10.30
CA ILE A 316 -22.65 -12.92 -10.92
C ILE A 316 -22.86 -11.88 -12.03
N GLY A 317 -22.37 -10.67 -11.79
CA GLY A 317 -22.48 -9.55 -12.72
C GLY A 317 -21.39 -8.51 -12.53
N GLY A 318 -21.37 -7.51 -13.42
CA GLY A 318 -20.44 -6.39 -13.38
C GLY A 318 -20.80 -5.33 -14.42
N GLU A 319 -19.88 -4.43 -14.76
CA GLU A 319 -20.09 -3.36 -15.72
C GLU A 319 -19.33 -3.65 -17.02
N TYR A 320 -20.08 -3.71 -18.12
CA TYR A 320 -19.53 -4.02 -19.45
C TYR A 320 -18.50 -2.95 -19.88
N GLY A 321 -17.32 -3.39 -20.31
CA GLY A 321 -16.23 -2.49 -20.70
C GLY A 321 -15.35 -1.98 -19.55
N LYS A 322 -15.73 -2.24 -18.28
CA LYS A 322 -14.87 -1.99 -17.11
C LYS A 322 -14.28 -3.28 -16.55
N ASN A 323 -15.13 -4.17 -16.05
CA ASN A 323 -14.74 -5.44 -15.43
C ASN A 323 -15.51 -6.64 -16.00
N VAL A 324 -16.23 -6.44 -17.11
CA VAL A 324 -16.92 -7.49 -17.86
C VAL A 324 -16.60 -7.36 -19.34
N SER A 325 -16.28 -8.50 -19.98
CA SER A 325 -16.10 -8.62 -21.43
C SER A 325 -16.79 -9.87 -21.98
N ASP A 326 -17.10 -9.88 -23.27
CA ASP A 326 -17.64 -11.06 -23.94
C ASP A 326 -16.66 -12.23 -23.88
N ALA A 327 -17.19 -13.44 -23.61
CA ALA A 327 -16.38 -14.64 -23.50
C ALA A 327 -16.90 -15.73 -24.46
N LYS A 328 -15.99 -16.32 -25.25
CA LYS A 328 -16.36 -17.36 -26.22
C LYS A 328 -16.12 -18.77 -25.68
N LYS A 329 -15.02 -18.95 -24.95
CA LYS A 329 -14.57 -20.23 -24.38
C LYS A 329 -14.84 -20.34 -22.89
N HIS A 330 -16.03 -19.89 -22.47
CA HIS A 330 -16.46 -19.92 -21.08
C HIS A 330 -17.81 -20.64 -20.94
N LEU A 331 -18.12 -21.06 -19.71
CA LEU A 331 -19.45 -21.54 -19.32
C LEU A 331 -20.49 -20.43 -19.29
N TYR A 332 -20.07 -19.17 -19.22
CA TYR A 332 -20.95 -18.01 -19.25
C TYR A 332 -20.78 -17.29 -20.59
N ASP A 333 -21.76 -16.48 -20.97
CA ASP A 333 -21.69 -15.61 -22.15
C ASP A 333 -20.64 -14.48 -22.02
N LYS A 334 -20.27 -14.13 -20.79
CA LYS A 334 -19.30 -13.08 -20.47
C LYS A 334 -18.35 -13.53 -19.37
N LEU A 335 -17.24 -12.83 -19.24
CA LEU A 335 -16.22 -13.00 -18.21
C LEU A 335 -16.17 -11.76 -17.32
N ARG A 336 -16.22 -11.96 -16.00
CA ARG A 336 -15.84 -10.93 -15.03
C ARG A 336 -14.35 -11.05 -14.75
N TYR A 337 -13.62 -9.94 -14.77
CA TYR A 337 -12.18 -9.89 -14.51
C TYR A 337 -11.86 -8.76 -13.53
N ASP A 338 -10.92 -9.00 -12.61
CA ASP A 338 -10.43 -8.02 -11.65
C ASP A 338 -9.08 -7.41 -12.07
N SER A 339 -8.40 -8.02 -13.06
CA SER A 339 -7.15 -7.50 -13.62
C SER A 339 -7.05 -7.61 -15.14
N SER A 340 -6.13 -6.85 -15.74
CA SER A 340 -5.82 -6.94 -17.17
C SER A 340 -5.21 -8.29 -17.57
N THR A 341 -4.46 -8.92 -16.66
CA THR A 341 -3.91 -10.26 -16.84
C THR A 341 -5.02 -11.30 -16.93
N GLU A 342 -6.01 -11.24 -16.03
CA GLU A 342 -7.18 -12.13 -16.06
C GLU A 342 -8.00 -11.96 -17.33
N LYS A 343 -8.23 -10.71 -17.75
CA LYS A 343 -8.91 -10.43 -19.01
C LYS A 343 -8.23 -11.13 -20.18
N THR A 344 -6.91 -10.98 -20.29
CA THR A 344 -6.12 -11.61 -21.37
C THR A 344 -6.15 -13.14 -21.32
N LEU A 345 -6.20 -13.73 -20.12
CA LEU A 345 -6.26 -15.18 -19.96
C LEU A 345 -7.61 -15.77 -20.40
N GLY A 346 -8.69 -15.00 -20.25
CA GLY A 346 -10.05 -15.44 -20.53
C GLY A 346 -10.58 -15.10 -21.93
N GLU A 347 -9.87 -14.30 -22.71
CA GLU A 347 -10.07 -14.11 -24.17
C GLU A 347 -9.64 -15.36 -24.96
#